data_AF-F6CZZ6-F1
#
_entry.id   AF-F6CZZ6-F1
#
_cell.length_a   1.000
_cell.length_b   1.000
_cell.length_c   1.000
_cell.angle_alpha   90.00
_cell.angle_beta   90.00
_cell.angle_gamma   90.00
#
_symmetry.space_group_name_H-M   'P 1'
#
loop_
_entity.id
_entity.type
_entity.pdbx_description
1 polymer ?
#
loop_
_entity_poly.entity_id
_entity_poly.type
_entity_poly.pdbx_seq_one_letter_code
_entity_poly.pdbx_strand_id
1 'polypeptide(L)'
;MKKGLLAGAILLSTLSSVSIAHGSCGDTDLHGYMQDIKSEMRQMSSAVKSGDHDAATEYVDQLIVSFQKSRNTHPHQFEIEGLEGEALAQQTEQYVQLIDSTIKTLQDLNVALVANDKKTIRQLVGEMGKHRKAGHSTFKGSC
;
A
#
# COMPACT_ATOMS: atom_id res chain seq x y z
N MET A 1 -31.82 -40.93 -58.05
CA MET A 1 -32.81 -40.25 -57.18
C MET A 1 -32.04 -39.49 -56.11
N LYS A 2 -32.54 -38.29 -55.76
CA LYS A 2 -31.78 -37.12 -55.29
C LYS A 2 -31.32 -37.27 -53.83
N LYS A 3 -30.01 -37.10 -53.56
CA LYS A 3 -29.48 -36.86 -52.21
C LYS A 3 -29.29 -35.35 -52.06
N GLY A 4 -30.19 -34.70 -51.34
CA GLY A 4 -30.11 -33.26 -51.03
C GLY A 4 -29.20 -33.03 -49.84
N LEU A 5 -28.07 -32.38 -50.10
CA LEU A 5 -27.30 -31.57 -49.14
C LEU A 5 -28.03 -30.24 -48.86
N LEU A 6 -27.49 -29.45 -47.91
CA LEU A 6 -27.83 -28.07 -47.47
C LEU A 6 -28.62 -28.05 -46.15
N ALA A 7 -28.38 -27.21 -45.14
CA ALA A 7 -27.46 -26.11 -44.86
C ALA A 7 -27.49 -25.93 -43.32
N GLY A 8 -26.40 -25.62 -42.61
CA GLY A 8 -25.94 -24.24 -42.45
C GLY A 8 -26.69 -23.50 -41.33
N ALA A 9 -26.21 -23.61 -40.08
CA ALA A 9 -26.56 -22.69 -38.99
C ALA A 9 -25.35 -22.51 -38.08
N ILE A 10 -24.44 -21.61 -38.47
CA ILE A 10 -23.37 -21.11 -37.60
C ILE A 10 -24.00 -20.04 -36.73
N LEU A 11 -24.35 -20.38 -35.49
CA LEU A 11 -24.71 -19.41 -34.47
C LEU A 11 -23.42 -18.72 -34.00
N LEU A 12 -23.15 -17.54 -34.57
CA LEU A 12 -22.17 -16.61 -34.02
C LEU A 12 -22.73 -16.04 -32.72
N SER A 13 -22.40 -16.69 -31.61
CA SER A 13 -22.52 -16.11 -30.28
C SER A 13 -21.38 -15.10 -30.12
N THR A 14 -21.64 -13.83 -30.44
CA THR A 14 -20.76 -12.72 -30.07
C THR A 14 -20.76 -12.59 -28.55
N LEU A 15 -19.84 -13.30 -27.90
CA LEU A 15 -19.46 -13.01 -26.53
C LEU A 15 -18.81 -11.63 -26.55
N SER A 16 -19.57 -10.59 -26.23
CA SER A 16 -19.04 -9.30 -25.84
C SER A 16 -18.19 -9.54 -24.60
N SER A 17 -16.90 -9.81 -24.82
CA SER A 17 -15.90 -9.75 -23.77
C SER A 17 -15.91 -8.31 -23.27
N VAL A 18 -16.51 -8.07 -22.11
CA VAL A 18 -16.20 -6.89 -21.33
C VAL A 18 -14.73 -7.03 -21.00
N SER A 19 -13.89 -6.45 -21.85
CA SER A 19 -12.51 -6.18 -21.53
C SER A 19 -12.56 -5.23 -20.34
N ILE A 20 -12.56 -5.77 -19.13
CA ILE A 20 -12.12 -5.02 -17.96
C ILE A 20 -10.70 -4.65 -18.31
N ALA A 21 -10.52 -3.42 -18.79
CA ALA A 21 -9.21 -2.81 -18.87
C ALA A 21 -8.67 -2.87 -17.44
N HIS A 22 -7.78 -3.82 -17.17
CA HIS A 22 -6.93 -3.80 -15.99
C HIS A 22 -6.18 -2.47 -16.10
N GLY A 23 -6.70 -1.43 -15.46
CA GLY A 23 -6.05 -0.13 -15.36
C GLY A 23 -4.63 -0.36 -14.89
N SER A 24 -3.68 0.33 -15.50
CA SER A 24 -2.27 0.23 -15.13
C SER A 24 -2.11 0.68 -13.67
N CYS A 25 -2.17 -0.27 -12.74
CA CYS A 25 -1.89 -0.01 -11.31
C CYS A 25 -0.41 0.30 -11.04
N GLY A 26 0.43 0.26 -12.08
CA GLY A 26 1.89 0.24 -11.95
C GLY A 26 2.56 1.59 -11.76
N ASP A 27 1.95 2.70 -12.18
CA ASP A 27 2.62 4.02 -12.21
C ASP A 27 1.76 5.09 -11.53
N THR A 28 1.56 4.94 -10.21
CA THR A 28 1.11 6.05 -9.38
C THR A 28 2.24 6.49 -8.46
N ASP A 29 2.26 7.77 -8.08
CA ASP A 29 3.20 8.26 -7.06
C ASP A 29 3.11 7.44 -5.77
N LEU A 30 1.89 7.07 -5.37
CA LEU A 30 1.65 6.20 -4.23
C LEU A 30 2.33 4.84 -4.39
N HIS A 31 2.28 4.22 -5.57
CA HIS A 31 2.99 2.96 -5.82
C HIS A 31 4.49 3.12 -5.58
N GLY A 32 5.09 4.18 -6.15
CA GLY A 32 6.51 4.51 -5.94
C GLY A 32 6.85 4.65 -4.45
N TYR A 33 6.10 5.49 -3.73
CA TYR A 33 6.30 5.68 -2.29
C TYR A 33 6.11 4.40 -1.48
N MET A 34 5.19 3.52 -1.87
CA MET A 34 5.01 2.22 -1.20
C MET A 34 6.19 1.26 -1.45
N GLN A 35 6.87 1.34 -2.59
CA GLN A 35 8.12 0.58 -2.81
C GLN A 35 9.26 1.14 -1.95
N ASP A 36 9.38 2.45 -1.86
CA ASP A 36 10.38 3.13 -1.03
C ASP A 36 10.16 2.75 0.44
N ILE A 37 8.94 2.93 0.97
CA ILE A 37 8.57 2.55 2.35
C ILE A 37 8.90 1.08 2.62
N LYS A 38 8.57 0.18 1.69
CA LYS A 38 8.88 -1.25 1.85
C LYS A 38 10.38 -1.49 1.95
N SER A 39 11.18 -0.82 1.15
CA SER A 39 12.64 -0.92 1.17
C SER A 39 13.22 -0.34 2.46
N GLU A 40 12.87 0.89 2.79
CA GLU A 40 13.29 1.61 3.99
C GLU A 40 12.90 0.87 5.28
N MET A 41 11.68 0.33 5.37
CA MET A 41 11.25 -0.51 6.51
C MET A 41 12.14 -1.75 6.69
N ARG A 42 12.59 -2.37 5.59
CA ARG A 42 13.49 -3.54 5.65
C ARG A 42 14.88 -3.13 6.14
N GLN A 43 15.39 -2.02 5.63
CA GLN A 43 16.69 -1.48 6.00
C GLN A 43 16.71 -1.05 7.48
N MET A 44 15.72 -0.27 7.91
CA MET A 44 15.50 0.08 9.32
C MET A 44 15.45 -1.17 10.21
N SER A 45 14.64 -2.16 9.82
CA SER A 45 14.52 -3.41 10.60
C SER A 45 15.84 -4.18 10.69
N SER A 46 16.67 -4.11 9.65
CA SER A 46 18.00 -4.72 9.63
C SER A 46 18.96 -3.98 10.56
N ALA A 47 19.01 -2.65 10.48
CA ALA A 47 19.86 -1.80 11.31
C ALA A 47 19.53 -1.95 12.81
N VAL A 48 18.24 -1.98 13.17
CA VAL A 48 17.80 -2.26 14.55
C VAL A 48 18.29 -3.64 15.02
N LYS A 49 18.27 -4.66 14.16
CA LYS A 49 18.72 -6.02 14.52
C LYS A 49 20.23 -6.11 14.67
N SER A 50 21.00 -5.37 13.88
CA SER A 50 22.46 -5.30 13.99
C SER A 50 22.93 -4.40 15.13
N GLY A 51 22.03 -3.63 15.75
CA GLY A 51 22.37 -2.66 16.79
C GLY A 51 22.98 -1.37 16.23
N ASP A 52 22.85 -1.14 14.92
CA ASP A 52 23.29 0.09 14.27
C ASP A 52 22.19 1.15 14.38
N HIS A 53 22.19 1.87 15.51
CA HIS A 53 21.14 2.83 15.83
C HIS A 53 21.24 4.10 15.01
N ASP A 54 22.43 4.46 14.53
CA ASP A 54 22.65 5.62 13.67
C ASP A 54 22.02 5.37 12.30
N ALA A 55 22.33 4.22 11.67
CA ALA A 55 21.68 3.83 10.42
C ALA A 55 20.17 3.63 10.60
N ALA A 56 19.73 3.04 11.72
CA ALA A 56 18.29 2.89 11.99
C ALA A 56 17.57 4.25 12.05
N THR A 57 18.20 5.26 12.65
CA THR A 57 17.67 6.63 12.73
C THR A 57 17.54 7.26 11.35
N GLU A 58 18.56 7.11 10.49
CA GLU A 58 18.50 7.61 9.11
C GLU A 58 17.34 6.98 8.31
N TYR A 59 17.16 5.66 8.41
CA TYR A 59 16.04 5.00 7.75
C TYR A 59 14.67 5.38 8.35
N VAL A 60 14.60 5.71 9.64
CA VAL A 60 13.38 6.24 10.27
C VAL A 60 13.03 7.61 9.68
N ASP A 61 14.00 8.49 9.49
CA ASP A 61 13.77 9.81 8.90
C ASP A 61 13.31 9.70 7.43
N GLN A 62 13.92 8.79 6.66
CA GLN A 62 13.49 8.47 5.29
C GLN A 62 12.03 7.97 5.27
N LEU A 63 11.68 7.03 6.16
CA LEU A 63 10.31 6.53 6.28
C LEU A 63 9.32 7.65 6.58
N ILE A 64 9.65 8.58 7.50
CA ILE A 64 8.77 9.71 7.82
C ILE A 64 8.51 10.55 6.56
N VAL A 65 9.55 10.86 5.79
CA VAL A 65 9.40 11.61 4.52
C VAL A 65 8.52 10.86 3.53
N SER A 66 8.74 9.55 3.35
CA SER A 66 7.95 8.74 2.41
C SER A 66 6.48 8.61 2.86
N PHE A 67 6.22 8.51 4.16
CA PHE A 67 4.86 8.55 4.70
C PHE A 67 4.20 9.92 4.54
N GLN A 68 4.93 11.03 4.75
CA GLN A 68 4.42 12.37 4.49
C GLN A 68 4.04 12.60 3.02
N LYS A 69 4.84 12.06 2.09
CA LYS A 69 4.52 12.10 0.66
C LYS A 69 3.25 11.29 0.35
N SER A 70 3.17 10.05 0.84
CA SER A 70 2.00 9.20 0.60
C SER A 70 0.71 9.77 1.20
N ARG A 71 0.78 10.47 2.35
CA ARG A 71 -0.36 11.12 3.01
C ARG A 71 -1.23 11.97 2.08
N ASN A 72 -0.62 12.60 1.08
CA ASN A 72 -1.28 13.53 0.16
C ASN A 72 -1.71 12.88 -1.16
N THR A 73 -1.59 11.55 -1.27
CA THR A 73 -1.99 10.79 -2.45
C THR A 73 -3.39 10.23 -2.31
N HIS A 74 -3.99 9.87 -3.45
CA HIS A 74 -5.27 9.19 -3.50
C HIS A 74 -5.04 7.69 -3.74
N PRO A 75 -5.40 6.80 -2.78
CA PRO A 75 -5.35 5.36 -3.00
C PRO A 75 -6.22 4.92 -4.18
N HIS A 76 -5.61 4.27 -5.17
CA HIS A 76 -6.35 3.74 -6.32
C HIS A 76 -7.43 2.71 -5.95
N GLN A 77 -7.31 2.07 -4.78
CA GLN A 77 -8.37 1.22 -4.22
C GLN A 77 -9.71 1.96 -4.07
N PHE A 78 -9.69 3.27 -3.80
CA PHE A 78 -10.91 4.07 -3.69
C PHE A 78 -11.64 4.19 -5.03
N GLU A 79 -10.90 4.27 -6.13
CA GLU A 79 -11.45 4.26 -7.49
C GLU A 79 -11.99 2.86 -7.85
N ILE A 80 -11.27 1.80 -7.48
CA ILE A 80 -11.70 0.41 -7.70
C ILE A 80 -13.02 0.11 -6.97
N GLU A 81 -13.17 0.63 -5.75
CA GLU A 81 -14.39 0.49 -4.94
C GLU A 81 -15.50 1.46 -5.34
N GLY A 82 -15.24 2.41 -6.24
CA GLY A 82 -16.21 3.42 -6.67
C GLY A 82 -16.68 4.33 -5.53
N LEU A 83 -15.77 4.67 -4.60
CA LEU A 83 -16.12 5.47 -3.44
C LEU A 83 -16.38 6.93 -3.84
N GLU A 84 -17.50 7.47 -3.36
CA GLU A 84 -17.89 8.88 -3.57
C GLU A 84 -18.50 9.48 -2.30
N GLY A 85 -18.65 10.80 -2.27
CA GLY A 85 -19.35 11.53 -1.20
C GLY A 85 -18.81 11.24 0.20
N GLU A 86 -19.71 10.93 1.13
CA GLU A 86 -19.37 10.67 2.53
C GLU A 86 -18.50 9.42 2.71
N ALA A 87 -18.71 8.38 1.89
CA ALA A 87 -17.91 7.15 1.96
C ALA A 87 -16.44 7.41 1.58
N LEU A 88 -16.21 8.20 0.52
CA LEU A 88 -14.86 8.61 0.14
C LEU A 88 -14.21 9.51 1.21
N ALA A 89 -14.97 10.44 1.77
CA ALA A 89 -14.46 11.31 2.84
C ALA A 89 -14.02 10.50 4.06
N GLN A 90 -14.84 9.53 4.48
CA GLN A 90 -14.53 8.66 5.61
C GLN A 90 -13.29 7.79 5.36
N GLN A 91 -13.18 7.19 4.17
CA GLN A 91 -12.00 6.36 3.83
C GLN A 91 -10.73 7.19 3.69
N THR A 92 -10.84 8.42 3.17
CA THR A 92 -9.72 9.36 3.11
C THR A 92 -9.25 9.76 4.51
N GLU A 93 -10.18 10.02 5.43
CA GLU A 93 -9.85 10.30 6.82
C GLU A 93 -9.13 9.12 7.48
N GLN A 94 -9.63 7.89 7.30
CA GLN A 94 -8.99 6.68 7.83
C GLN A 94 -7.58 6.47 7.27
N TYR A 95 -7.38 6.73 5.97
CA TYR A 95 -6.07 6.68 5.33
C TYR A 95 -5.08 7.66 5.97
N VAL A 96 -5.50 8.92 6.11
CA VAL A 96 -4.70 9.97 6.73
C VAL A 96 -4.37 9.64 8.19
N GLN A 97 -5.36 9.19 8.97
CA GLN A 97 -5.16 8.81 10.38
C GLN A 97 -4.17 7.64 10.54
N LEU A 98 -4.22 6.63 9.66
CA LEU A 98 -3.27 5.54 9.69
C LEU A 98 -1.83 6.03 9.41
N ILE A 99 -1.67 6.93 8.44
CA ILE A 99 -0.37 7.51 8.11
C ILE A 99 0.15 8.37 9.27
N ASP A 100 -0.68 9.24 9.84
CA ASP A 100 -0.30 10.11 10.95
C ASP A 100 0.09 9.28 12.19
N SER A 101 -0.65 8.21 12.49
CA SER A 101 -0.29 7.26 13.54
C SER A 101 1.05 6.57 13.26
N THR A 102 1.32 6.21 12.00
CA THR A 102 2.59 5.58 11.60
C THR A 102 3.77 6.53 11.73
N ILE A 103 3.62 7.78 11.30
CA ILE A 103 4.63 8.83 11.50
C ILE A 103 4.91 9.02 12.99
N LYS A 104 3.86 9.05 13.82
CA LYS A 104 4.04 9.15 15.27
C LYS A 104 4.85 7.98 15.84
N THR A 105 4.53 6.74 15.47
CA THR A 105 5.30 5.55 15.90
C THR A 105 6.77 5.63 15.47
N LEU A 106 7.05 6.17 14.28
CA LEU A 106 8.41 6.40 13.79
C LEU A 106 9.16 7.46 14.59
N GLN A 107 8.49 8.58 14.93
CA GLN A 107 9.06 9.60 15.79
C GLN A 107 9.39 9.06 17.18
N ASP A 108 8.47 8.30 17.77
CA ASP A 108 8.68 7.64 19.06
C ASP A 108 9.82 6.60 18.98
N LEU A 109 9.98 5.93 17.83
CA LEU A 109 11.08 4.99 17.57
C LEU A 109 12.43 5.71 17.50
N ASN A 110 12.49 6.87 16.86
CA ASN A 110 13.70 7.69 16.80
C ASN A 110 14.17 8.08 18.22
N VAL A 111 13.24 8.55 19.06
CA VAL A 111 13.52 8.85 20.48
C VAL A 111 14.08 7.63 21.21
N ALA A 112 13.47 6.45 21.00
CA ALA A 112 13.92 5.22 21.64
C ALA A 112 15.30 4.73 21.15
N LEU A 113 15.61 4.93 19.86
CA LEU A 113 16.92 4.62 19.25
C LEU A 113 18.03 5.45 19.87
N VAL A 114 17.82 6.77 19.97
CA VAL A 114 18.75 7.72 20.59
C VAL A 114 18.96 7.40 22.07
N ALA A 115 17.89 7.06 22.79
CA ALA A 115 17.97 6.66 24.19
C ALA A 115 18.52 5.23 24.41
N ASN A 116 18.74 4.46 23.34
CA ASN A 116 19.09 3.04 23.38
C ASN A 116 18.12 2.20 24.24
N ASP A 117 16.83 2.55 24.23
CA ASP A 117 15.79 1.82 24.95
C ASP A 117 15.36 0.58 24.16
N LYS A 118 16.12 -0.50 24.34
CA LYS A 118 15.91 -1.78 23.64
C LYS A 118 14.51 -2.37 23.84
N LYS A 119 13.83 -2.08 24.94
CA LYS A 119 12.47 -2.59 25.19
C LYS A 119 11.49 -1.83 24.29
N THR A 120 11.56 -0.50 24.33
CA THR A 120 10.68 0.38 23.56
C THR A 120 10.93 0.26 22.06
N ILE A 121 12.20 0.15 21.62
CA ILE A 121 12.55 -0.14 20.21
C ILE A 121 11.83 -1.39 19.71
N ARG A 122 11.89 -2.51 20.44
CA ARG A 122 11.24 -3.77 20.03
C ARG A 122 9.72 -3.64 19.95
N GLN A 123 9.12 -2.93 20.91
CA GLN A 123 7.69 -2.68 20.92
C GLN A 123 7.26 -1.89 19.67
N LEU A 124 7.93 -0.77 19.40
CA LEU A 124 7.60 0.14 18.31
C LEU A 124 7.84 -0.49 16.94
N VAL A 125 8.92 -1.27 16.75
CA VAL A 125 9.13 -2.05 15.52
C VAL A 125 7.99 -3.07 15.31
N GLY A 126 7.48 -3.67 16.39
CA GLY A 126 6.31 -4.53 16.34
C GLY A 126 5.04 -3.79 15.90
N GLU A 127 4.82 -2.58 16.41
CA GLU A 127 3.69 -1.72 16.03
C GLU A 127 3.78 -1.26 14.57
N MET A 128 4.96 -0.91 14.07
CA MET A 128 5.19 -0.64 12.65
C MET A 128 4.76 -1.81 11.76
N GLY A 129 5.00 -3.04 12.20
CA GLY A 129 4.53 -4.25 11.51
C GLY A 129 2.99 -4.35 11.44
N LYS A 130 2.29 -3.91 12.49
CA LYS A 130 0.83 -3.86 12.53
C LYS A 130 0.28 -2.77 11.60
N HIS A 131 0.87 -1.58 11.62
CA HIS A 131 0.48 -0.47 10.75
C HIS A 131 0.63 -0.84 9.28
N ARG A 132 1.77 -1.43 8.90
CA ARG A 132 2.00 -1.95 7.55
C ARG A 132 0.92 -2.95 7.14
N LYS A 133 0.56 -3.88 8.03
CA LYS A 133 -0.48 -4.88 7.75
C LYS A 133 -1.84 -4.20 7.53
N ALA A 134 -2.23 -3.29 8.41
CA ALA A 134 -3.48 -2.54 8.31
C ALA A 134 -3.55 -1.73 7.00
N GLY A 135 -2.50 -0.98 6.68
CA GLY A 135 -2.46 -0.19 5.45
C GLY A 135 -2.53 -1.05 4.19
N HIS A 136 -1.81 -2.16 4.16
CA HIS A 136 -1.83 -3.08 3.03
C HIS A 136 -3.19 -3.80 2.89
N SER A 137 -3.85 -4.16 3.99
CA SER A 137 -5.16 -4.83 3.91
C SER A 137 -6.29 -3.90 3.50
N THR A 138 -6.18 -2.61 3.83
CA THR A 138 -7.27 -1.65 3.63
C THR A 138 -7.12 -0.85 2.34
N PHE A 139 -5.90 -0.42 2.00
CA PHE A 139 -5.70 0.59 0.95
C PHE A 139 -4.96 0.08 -0.29
N LYS A 140 -4.52 -1.18 -0.29
CA LYS A 140 -3.87 -1.76 -1.47
C LYS A 140 -4.92 -2.16 -2.51
N GLY A 141 -4.76 -1.60 -3.71
CA GLY A 141 -5.48 -2.01 -4.92
C GLY A 141 -5.47 -3.52 -5.13
N SER A 142 -6.61 -4.13 -5.51
CA SER A 142 -6.66 -5.50 -6.03
C SER A 142 -6.17 -5.55 -7.48
N CYS A 143 -4.89 -5.26 -7.63
CA CYS A 143 -4.09 -5.33 -8.84
C CYS A 143 -2.61 -5.52 -8.42
#